data_AF-A0A6B3I076-F1
#
_entry.id   AF-A0A6B3I076-F1
#
_cell.length_a   1.000
_cell.length_b   1.000
_cell.length_c   1.000
_cell.angle_alpha   90.00
_cell.angle_beta   90.00
_cell.angle_gamma   90.00
#
_symmetry.space_group_name_H-M   'P 1'
#
loop_
_entity.id
_entity.type
_entity.pdbx_description
1 polymer ?
#
loop_
_entity_poly.entity_id
_entity_poly.type
_entity_poly.pdbx_seq_one_letter_code
_entity_poly.pdbx_strand_id
1 'polypeptide(L)'
;TVASQITVFTDESTRIAGPVVPGPTLYEWSTALASSAEPGGLPPEVVEEARGLGPDDYPSRAFYGCYLNDCFRRVVESAPEHVSVTL
;
A
#
# COMPACT_ATOMS: atom_id res chain seq x y z
N THR A 1 -12.37 -7.96 -3.75
CA THR A 1 -12.30 -7.63 -2.32
C THR A 1 -12.33 -6.12 -2.20
N VAL A 2 -12.87 -5.58 -1.12
CA VAL A 2 -13.04 -4.14 -0.95
C VAL A 2 -11.75 -3.47 -0.45
N ALA A 3 -11.57 -2.19 -0.72
CA ALA A 3 -10.35 -1.43 -0.46
C ALA A 3 -9.82 -1.57 0.99
N SER A 4 -10.73 -1.53 1.97
CA SER A 4 -10.39 -1.67 3.41
C SER A 4 -9.94 -3.07 3.82
N GLN A 5 -10.19 -4.09 2.99
CA GLN A 5 -9.80 -5.48 3.25
C GLN A 5 -8.56 -5.91 2.47
N ILE A 6 -7.91 -5.00 1.75
CA ILE A 6 -6.69 -5.26 1.00
C ILE A 6 -5.51 -4.77 1.81
N THR A 7 -4.63 -5.68 2.23
CA THR A 7 -3.29 -5.34 2.71
C THR A 7 -2.30 -6.45 2.39
N VAL A 8 -1.04 -6.09 2.15
CA VAL A 8 0.08 -7.06 2.06
C VAL A 8 0.88 -7.14 3.37
N PHE A 9 0.53 -6.31 4.35
CA PHE A 9 1.16 -6.29 5.65
C PHE A 9 0.55 -7.34 6.57
N THR A 10 1.34 -7.73 7.56
CA THR A 10 1.00 -8.83 8.46
C THR A 10 0.24 -8.33 9.67
N ASP A 11 -0.61 -9.18 10.24
CA ASP A 11 -1.34 -8.94 11.48
C ASP A 11 -1.36 -10.20 12.37
N GLU A 12 -2.10 -10.15 13.47
CA GLU A 12 -2.22 -11.27 14.42
C GLU A 12 -2.85 -12.53 13.81
N SER A 13 -3.55 -12.42 12.68
CA SER A 13 -4.13 -13.57 11.97
C SER A 13 -3.09 -14.31 11.12
N THR A 14 -1.95 -13.67 10.86
CA THR A 14 -0.89 -14.17 9.98
C THR A 14 -0.01 -15.20 10.67
N ARG A 15 0.11 -16.40 10.09
CA ARG A 15 0.97 -17.48 10.61
C ARG A 15 2.37 -17.41 10.01
N ILE A 16 3.27 -16.68 10.66
CA ILE A 16 4.67 -16.51 10.23
C ILE A 16 5.65 -16.67 11.40
N ALA A 17 6.91 -16.95 11.07
CA ALA A 17 8.01 -16.77 12.01
C ALA A 17 8.49 -15.32 11.96
N GLY A 18 8.77 -14.73 13.12
CA GLY A 18 9.22 -13.34 13.22
C GLY A 18 8.11 -12.38 13.65
N PRO A 19 8.42 -11.07 13.73
CA PRO A 19 7.49 -10.07 14.23
C PRO A 19 6.36 -9.79 13.23
N VAL A 20 5.17 -9.53 13.76
CA VAL A 20 4.10 -8.88 13.00
C VAL A 20 4.51 -7.44 12.74
N VAL A 21 4.54 -7.08 11.46
CA VAL A 21 4.78 -5.71 10.98
C VAL A 21 3.51 -5.24 10.28
N PRO A 22 2.64 -4.47 10.97
CA PRO A 22 1.44 -3.95 10.35
C PRO A 22 1.79 -2.82 9.37
N GLY A 23 0.84 -2.51 8.50
CA GLY A 23 0.94 -1.41 7.56
C GLY A 23 -0.43 -1.09 7.00
N PRO A 24 -0.52 -0.06 6.13
CA PRO A 24 -1.80 0.43 5.68
C PRO A 24 -2.50 -0.60 4.81
N THR A 25 -3.80 -0.72 5.01
CA THR A 25 -4.71 -1.21 3.97
C THR A 25 -4.65 -0.32 2.74
N LEU A 26 -5.14 -0.81 1.60
CA LEU A 26 -5.21 0.00 0.38
C LEU A 26 -6.05 1.27 0.59
N TYR A 27 -7.12 1.20 1.39
CA TYR A 27 -7.94 2.36 1.74
C TYR A 27 -7.21 3.38 2.63
N GLU A 28 -6.44 2.92 3.62
CA GLU A 28 -5.64 3.83 4.46
C GLU A 28 -4.53 4.50 3.63
N TRP A 29 -3.91 3.75 2.72
CA TRP A 29 -2.94 4.29 1.77
C TRP A 29 -3.57 5.31 0.83
N SER A 30 -4.76 5.03 0.28
CA SER A 30 -5.47 5.98 -0.60
C SER A 30 -5.85 7.25 0.14
N THR A 31 -6.28 7.15 1.40
CA THR A 31 -6.62 8.32 2.24
C THR A 31 -5.39 9.20 2.50
N ALA A 32 -4.24 8.58 2.80
CA ALA A 32 -2.97 9.29 2.95
C ALA A 32 -2.55 9.97 1.64
N LEU A 33 -2.69 9.29 0.51
CA LEU A 33 -2.40 9.83 -0.82
C LEU A 33 -3.31 11.02 -1.17
N ALA A 34 -4.62 10.90 -0.93
CA ALA A 34 -5.61 11.94 -1.19
C ALA A 34 -5.35 13.22 -0.37
N SER A 35 -4.76 13.07 0.82
CA SER A 35 -4.42 14.16 1.73
C SER A 35 -3.02 14.74 1.50
N SER A 36 -2.20 14.13 0.65
CA SER A 36 -0.83 14.58 0.39
C SER A 36 -0.81 15.81 -0.53
N ALA A 37 -0.02 16.82 -0.16
CA ALA A 37 0.28 17.94 -1.04
C ALA A 37 1.24 17.52 -2.18
N GLU A 38 2.09 16.52 -1.94
CA GLU A 38 3.12 16.03 -2.85
C GLU A 38 2.95 14.50 -3.02
N PRO A 39 2.12 14.02 -3.97
CA PRO A 39 1.80 12.60 -4.13
C PRO A 39 2.93 11.75 -4.74
N GLY A 40 4.20 12.17 -4.59
CA GLY A 40 5.37 11.35 -4.91
C GLY A 40 5.54 11.00 -6.39
N GLY A 41 5.04 11.83 -7.32
CA GLY A 41 5.15 11.59 -8.76
C GLY A 41 4.22 10.49 -9.29
N LEU A 42 3.20 10.10 -8.52
CA LEU A 42 2.15 9.20 -9.00
C LEU A 42 1.36 9.84 -10.16
N PRO A 43 0.84 9.03 -11.10
CA PRO A 43 0.00 9.53 -12.18
C PRO A 43 -1.24 10.26 -11.65
N PRO A 44 -1.68 11.37 -12.28
CA PRO A 44 -2.83 12.15 -11.81
C PRO A 44 -4.11 11.31 -11.65
N GLU A 45 -4.33 10.33 -12.52
CA GLU A 45 -5.49 9.42 -12.48
C GLU A 45 -5.51 8.58 -11.20
N VAL A 46 -4.34 8.21 -10.67
CA VAL A 46 -4.22 7.48 -9.40
C VAL A 46 -4.62 8.41 -8.25
N VAL A 47 -4.15 9.66 -8.27
CA VAL A 47 -4.49 10.63 -7.22
C VAL A 47 -6.00 10.97 -7.25
N GLU A 48 -6.60 11.05 -8.43
CA GLU A 48 -8.04 11.25 -8.57
C GLU A 48 -8.84 10.07 -8.04
N GLU A 49 -8.49 8.83 -8.43
CA GLU A 49 -9.12 7.62 -7.91
C GLU A 49 -9.02 7.54 -6.38
N ALA A 50 -7.84 7.88 -5.81
CA ALA A 50 -7.65 7.90 -4.36
C ALA A 50 -8.62 8.84 -3.61
N ARG A 51 -8.97 9.99 -4.21
CA ARG A 51 -9.90 10.96 -3.61
C ARG A 51 -11.35 10.51 -3.65
N GLY A 52 -11.71 9.67 -4.61
CA GLY A 52 -13.07 9.16 -4.79
C GLY A 52 -13.30 7.78 -4.14
N LEU A 53 -12.25 7.07 -3.77
CA LEU A 53 -12.32 5.69 -3.28
C LEU A 53 -12.87 5.64 -1.85
N GLY A 54 -14.01 4.97 -1.66
CA GLY A 54 -14.56 4.60 -0.35
C GLY A 54 -13.97 3.30 0.21
N PRO A 55 -14.22 3.00 1.50
CA PRO A 55 -13.64 1.83 2.17
C PRO A 55 -14.18 0.49 1.64
N ASP A 56 -15.42 0.49 1.14
CA ASP A 56 -16.11 -0.69 0.61
C ASP A 56 -16.08 -0.76 -0.93
N ASP A 57 -15.33 0.14 -1.57
CA ASP A 57 -15.22 0.19 -3.02
C ASP A 57 -14.17 -0.79 -3.56
N TYR A 58 -14.28 -1.08 -4.86
CA TYR A 58 -13.37 -1.94 -5.58
C TYR A 58 -12.41 -1.07 -6.40
N PRO A 59 -11.11 -1.01 -6.06
CA PRO A 59 -10.16 -0.19 -6.80
C PRO A 59 -9.90 -0.79 -8.19
N SER A 60 -9.45 0.06 -9.10
CA SER A 60 -8.94 -0.37 -10.39
C SER A 60 -7.68 -1.22 -10.21
N ARG A 61 -7.42 -2.10 -11.18
CA ARG A 61 -6.20 -2.92 -11.17
C ARG A 61 -4.93 -2.06 -11.25
N ALA A 62 -4.98 -0.94 -11.97
CA ALA A 62 -3.87 0.00 -12.08
C ALA A 62 -3.57 0.64 -10.72
N PHE A 63 -4.61 1.12 -10.02
CA PHE A 63 -4.49 1.69 -8.68
C PHE A 63 -3.92 0.70 -7.66
N TYR A 64 -4.40 -0.56 -7.69
CA TYR A 64 -3.84 -1.63 -6.88
C TYR A 64 -2.35 -1.87 -7.18
N GLY A 65 -1.93 -1.79 -8.44
CA GLY A 65 -0.52 -1.88 -8.83
C GLY A 65 0.34 -0.77 -8.21
N CYS A 66 -0.16 0.46 -8.13
CA CYS A 66 0.52 1.56 -7.45
C CYS A 66 0.66 1.33 -5.95
N TYR A 67 -0.39 0.82 -5.29
CA TYR A 67 -0.32 0.41 -3.88
C TYR A 67 0.77 -0.64 -3.65
N LEU A 68 0.82 -1.68 -4.49
CA LEU A 68 1.83 -2.73 -4.38
C LEU A 68 3.26 -2.20 -4.57
N ASN A 69 3.45 -1.23 -5.48
CA ASN A 69 4.75 -0.61 -5.70
C ASN A 69 5.20 0.22 -4.48
N ASP A 70 4.30 1.00 -3.87
CA ASP A 70 4.63 1.72 -2.62
C ASP A 70 4.96 0.75 -1.48
N CYS A 71 4.18 -0.33 -1.34
CA CYS A 71 4.45 -1.37 -0.35
C CYS A 71 5.81 -2.03 -0.56
N PHE A 72 6.13 -2.40 -1.80
CA PHE A 72 7.42 -2.97 -2.15
C PHE A 72 8.57 -2.01 -1.79
N ARG A 73 8.47 -0.74 -2.20
CA ARG A 73 9.46 0.29 -1.86
C ARG A 73 9.66 0.39 -0.35
N ARG A 74 8.58 0.46 0.43
CA ARG A 74 8.62 0.49 1.90
C ARG A 74 9.31 -0.75 2.48
N VAL A 75 8.97 -1.94 1.98
CA VAL A 75 9.57 -3.20 2.45
C VAL A 75 11.08 -3.21 2.18
N VAL A 76 11.50 -2.83 0.97
CA VAL A 76 12.92 -2.75 0.59
C VAL A 76 13.67 -1.71 1.44
N GLU A 77 13.10 -0.52 1.63
CA GLU A 77 13.68 0.55 2.47
C GLU A 77 13.82 0.13 3.94
N SER A 78 12.93 -0.74 4.43
CA SER A 78 12.95 -1.26 5.80
C SER A 78 13.75 -2.54 5.98
N ALA A 79 14.34 -3.08 4.90
CA ALA A 79 15.02 -4.37 4.94
C ALA A 79 16.25 -4.32 5.86
N PRO A 80 16.52 -5.37 6.66
CA PRO A 80 17.75 -5.47 7.44
C PRO A 80 19.01 -5.38 6.58
N GLU A 81 20.12 -4.87 7.13
CA GLU A 81 21.38 -4.67 6.38
C GLU A 81 21.95 -5.92 5.71
N HIS A 82 21.62 -7.11 6.23
CA HIS A 82 22.06 -8.39 5.66
C HIS A 82 21.19 -8.87 4.49
N VAL A 83 20.13 -8.14 4.14
CA VAL A 83 19.23 -8.43 3.02
C VAL A 83 19.54 -7.47 1.88
N SER A 84 19.80 -8.01 0.69
CA SER A 84 19.93 -7.23 -0.54
C SER A 84 18.84 -7.61 -1.53
N VAL A 85 18.30 -6.61 -2.22
CA VAL A 85 17.26 -6.78 -3.24
C VAL A 85 17.81 -6.26 -4.56
N THR A 86 17.82 -7.12 -5.58
CA THR A 86 18.26 -6.79 -6.94
C THR A 86 17.08 -6.85 -7.89
N LEU A 87 16.99 -5.85 -8.78
CA LEU A 87 15.94 -5.75 -9.82
C LEU A 87 16.37 -6.43 -11.11
#